data_AF-Q2J9F6-F1
#
_entry.id   AF-Q2J9F6-F1
#
_cell.length_a   1.000
_cell.length_b   1.000
_cell.length_c   1.000
_cell.angle_alpha   90.00
_cell.angle_beta   90.00
_cell.angle_gamma   90.00
#
_symmetry.space_group_name_H-M   'P 1'
#
loop_
_entity.id
_entity.type
_entity.pdbx_description
1 polymer ?
#
loop_
_entity_poly.entity_id
_entity_poly.type
_entity_poly.pdbx_seq_one_letter_code
_entity_poly.pdbx_strand_id
1 'polypeptide(L)'
;MSNVTNLTVLIDSEPAPSGWIKIDKDLNAGAGGAYLYFAYEKGAGDPITNIIFLLNKDESAPPSYHRIDVDLNKGAGGAYIYAAFTREPALGSPIEDLDVILGDNSGIQPQAPWRRIDVDLNKGAGGKYIYLVYRTA
;
A
#
# COMPACT_ATOMS: atom_id res chain seq x y z
N MET A 1 21.64 2.14 -4.30
CA MET A 1 20.38 1.42 -4.03
C MET A 1 19.31 2.08 -4.87
N SER A 2 18.39 1.33 -5.49
CA SER A 2 17.30 1.90 -6.29
C SER A 2 16.11 2.23 -5.38
N ASN A 3 15.45 3.35 -5.66
CA ASN A 3 14.26 3.78 -4.93
C ASN A 3 12.99 3.23 -5.58
N VAL A 4 11.91 3.16 -4.82
CA VAL A 4 10.57 2.87 -5.33
C VAL A 4 10.11 4.04 -6.21
N THR A 5 9.75 3.76 -7.45
CA THR A 5 9.35 4.78 -8.43
C THR A 5 7.87 4.70 -8.80
N ASN A 6 7.27 3.51 -8.69
CA ASN A 6 5.86 3.28 -9.01
C ASN A 6 5.24 2.29 -8.02
N LEU A 7 3.92 2.42 -7.82
CA LEU A 7 3.10 1.56 -6.98
C LEU A 7 1.77 1.28 -7.69
N THR A 8 1.29 0.05 -7.63
CA THR A 8 -0.03 -0.37 -8.10
C THR A 8 -0.64 -1.40 -7.15
N VAL A 9 -1.91 -1.71 -7.36
CA VAL A 9 -2.62 -2.82 -6.72
C VAL A 9 -3.06 -3.79 -7.79
N LEU A 10 -2.70 -5.06 -7.62
CA LEU A 10 -3.11 -6.18 -8.47
C LEU A 10 -4.36 -6.82 -7.90
N ILE A 11 -5.28 -7.23 -8.77
CA ILE A 11 -6.54 -7.87 -8.38
C ILE A 11 -6.55 -9.34 -8.83
N ASP A 12 -6.90 -10.23 -7.91
CA ASP A 12 -7.02 -11.67 -8.11
C ASP A 12 -5.74 -12.29 -8.71
N SER A 13 -5.83 -12.75 -9.95
CA SER A 13 -4.74 -13.39 -10.68
C SER A 13 -4.01 -12.44 -11.64
N GLU A 14 -4.21 -11.12 -11.52
CA GLU A 14 -3.51 -10.14 -12.34
C GLU A 14 -1.98 -10.26 -12.13
N PRO A 15 -1.19 -10.44 -13.22
CA PRO A 15 0.24 -10.50 -13.09
C PRO A 15 0.82 -9.12 -12.80
N ALA A 16 1.88 -9.08 -11.98
CA ALA A 16 2.68 -7.86 -11.85
C ALA A 16 3.26 -7.46 -13.23
N PRO A 17 3.37 -6.16 -13.53
CA PRO A 17 4.09 -5.71 -14.71
C PRO A 17 5.53 -6.25 -14.73
N SER A 18 6.09 -6.42 -15.92
CA SER A 18 7.45 -6.95 -16.07
C SER A 18 8.47 -6.12 -15.28
N GLY A 19 9.28 -6.78 -14.46
CA GLY A 19 10.30 -6.14 -13.62
C GLY A 19 9.78 -5.54 -12.30
N TRP A 20 8.48 -5.60 -12.04
CA TRP A 20 7.91 -5.14 -10.77
C TRP A 20 7.96 -6.22 -9.70
N ILE A 21 8.05 -5.81 -8.44
CA ILE A 21 8.04 -6.67 -7.27
C ILE A 21 6.61 -6.72 -6.74
N LYS A 22 5.99 -7.91 -6.76
CA LYS A 22 4.73 -8.18 -6.06
C LYS A 22 5.00 -8.42 -4.58
N ILE A 23 4.26 -7.76 -3.70
CA ILE A 23 4.22 -8.08 -2.28
C ILE A 23 3.18 -9.19 -2.10
N ASP A 24 3.61 -10.43 -1.88
CA ASP A 24 2.73 -11.61 -1.84
C ASP A 24 1.99 -11.75 -0.49
N LYS A 25 1.24 -10.71 -0.15
CA LYS A 25 0.48 -10.56 1.09
C LYS A 25 -0.89 -9.97 0.75
N ASP A 26 -1.92 -10.81 0.87
CA ASP A 26 -3.29 -10.44 0.55
C ASP A 26 -3.81 -9.34 1.48
N LEU A 27 -4.32 -8.25 0.90
CA LEU A 27 -4.85 -7.09 1.63
C LEU A 27 -6.24 -7.32 2.22
N ASN A 28 -6.90 -8.44 1.87
CA ASN A 28 -8.17 -8.89 2.47
C ASN A 28 -7.99 -10.16 3.33
N ALA A 29 -6.77 -10.46 3.79
CA ALA A 29 -6.48 -11.74 4.43
C ALA A 29 -7.38 -12.01 5.65
N GLY A 30 -8.14 -13.10 5.56
CA GLY A 30 -9.08 -13.54 6.60
C GLY A 30 -10.42 -12.81 6.62
N ALA A 31 -10.62 -11.78 5.78
CA ALA A 31 -11.91 -11.12 5.57
C ALA A 31 -12.78 -11.82 4.52
N GLY A 32 -12.12 -12.46 3.54
CA GLY A 32 -12.75 -12.86 2.28
C GLY A 32 -12.84 -11.68 1.31
N GLY A 33 -13.42 -11.88 0.13
CA GLY A 33 -13.45 -10.87 -0.94
C GLY A 33 -12.46 -11.15 -2.05
N ALA A 34 -12.06 -10.10 -2.80
CA ALA A 34 -11.06 -10.22 -3.85
C ALA A 34 -9.67 -10.40 -3.24
N TYR A 35 -8.79 -11.13 -3.93
CA TYR A 35 -7.37 -11.16 -3.53
C TYR A 35 -6.69 -9.91 -4.04
N LEU A 36 -6.07 -9.13 -3.16
CA LEU A 36 -5.49 -7.85 -3.52
C LEU A 36 -4.03 -7.80 -3.07
N TYR A 37 -3.14 -7.31 -3.92
CA TYR A 37 -1.71 -7.27 -3.63
C TYR A 37 -1.11 -5.96 -4.11
N PHE A 38 -0.27 -5.33 -3.29
CA PHE A 38 0.59 -4.27 -3.80
C PHE A 38 1.66 -4.84 -4.73
N ALA A 39 2.00 -4.10 -5.77
CA ALA A 39 3.20 -4.31 -6.57
C ALA A 39 3.89 -2.99 -6.85
N TYR A 40 5.22 -2.98 -6.89
CA TYR A 40 5.98 -1.76 -7.03
C TYR A 40 7.21 -1.95 -7.92
N GLU A 41 7.64 -0.85 -8.54
CA GLU A 41 8.86 -0.79 -9.35
C GLU A 41 9.95 -0.07 -8.58
N LYS A 42 11.20 -0.52 -8.74
CA LYS A 42 12.38 0.20 -8.30
C LYS A 42 13.24 0.60 -9.49
N GLY A 43 13.72 1.84 -9.53
CA GLY A 43 14.46 2.32 -10.70
C GLY A 43 15.14 3.68 -10.54
N ALA A 44 15.50 4.27 -11.68
CA ALA A 44 16.17 5.56 -11.79
C ALA A 44 15.21 6.75 -12.02
N GLY A 45 13.89 6.50 -12.06
CA GLY A 45 12.89 7.55 -12.14
C GLY A 45 12.73 8.33 -10.82
N ASP A 46 11.88 9.35 -10.85
CA ASP A 46 11.57 10.14 -9.66
C ASP A 46 11.00 9.23 -8.56
N PRO A 47 11.59 9.25 -7.35
CA PRO A 47 11.19 8.35 -6.28
C PRO A 47 9.84 8.75 -5.69
N ILE A 48 9.08 7.76 -5.23
CA ILE A 48 7.97 7.99 -4.31
C ILE A 48 8.56 8.48 -2.99
N THR A 49 8.01 9.58 -2.47
CA THR A 49 8.45 10.22 -1.23
C THR A 49 7.45 10.07 -0.10
N ASN A 50 6.16 9.86 -0.43
CA ASN A 50 5.11 9.65 0.56
C ASN A 50 3.95 8.83 -0.04
N ILE A 51 3.31 8.02 0.82
CA ILE A 51 2.13 7.22 0.52
C ILE A 51 1.10 7.50 1.62
N ILE A 52 -0.13 7.79 1.22
CA ILE A 52 -1.27 8.01 2.10
C ILE A 52 -2.42 7.07 1.73
N PHE A 53 -3.40 6.97 2.62
CA PHE A 53 -4.64 6.24 2.39
C PHE A 53 -5.83 7.17 2.52
N LEU A 54 -6.68 7.13 1.50
CA LEU A 54 -7.96 7.85 1.45
C LEU A 54 -9.04 6.88 1.94
N LEU A 55 -9.92 7.32 2.84
CA LEU A 55 -10.81 6.44 3.62
C LEU A 55 -12.27 6.55 3.21
N ASN A 56 -12.55 7.19 2.07
CA ASN A 56 -13.88 7.25 1.48
C ASN A 56 -13.81 7.04 -0.04
N LYS A 57 -14.87 6.47 -0.60
CA LYS A 57 -15.02 6.19 -2.04
C LYS A 57 -14.79 7.41 -2.93
N ASP A 58 -15.36 8.53 -2.54
CA ASP A 58 -15.38 9.76 -3.34
C ASP A 58 -14.29 10.76 -2.90
N GLU A 59 -13.38 10.32 -2.01
CA GLU A 59 -12.29 11.16 -1.54
C GLU A 59 -11.27 11.39 -2.66
N SER A 60 -11.04 12.66 -2.99
CA SER A 60 -10.02 13.05 -3.94
C SER A 60 -8.64 13.07 -3.27
N ALA A 61 -7.62 12.59 -3.97
CA ALA A 61 -6.25 12.75 -3.50
C ALA A 61 -5.86 14.24 -3.41
N PRO A 62 -5.01 14.61 -2.44
CA PRO A 62 -4.45 15.95 -2.38
C PRO A 62 -3.67 16.30 -3.66
N PRO A 63 -3.42 17.60 -3.93
CA PRO A 63 -2.54 18.02 -5.02
C PRO A 63 -1.18 17.29 -4.96
N SER A 64 -0.61 16.97 -6.13
CA SER A 64 0.61 16.17 -6.34
C SER A 64 0.51 14.67 -6.07
N TYR A 65 -0.56 14.18 -5.42
CA TYR A 65 -0.75 12.74 -5.21
C TYR A 65 -1.42 12.09 -6.40
N HIS A 66 -0.91 10.92 -6.78
CA HIS A 66 -1.54 9.99 -7.71
C HIS A 66 -2.33 8.95 -6.91
N ARG A 67 -3.66 8.95 -7.06
CA ARG A 67 -4.56 7.95 -6.47
C ARG A 67 -4.56 6.68 -7.32
N ILE A 68 -4.43 5.54 -6.67
CA ILE A 68 -4.67 4.22 -7.28
C ILE A 68 -6.17 3.93 -7.10
N ASP A 69 -6.91 3.83 -8.21
CA ASP A 69 -8.37 3.68 -8.21
C ASP A 69 -8.80 2.22 -8.01
N VAL A 70 -8.29 1.60 -6.93
CA VAL A 70 -8.65 0.26 -6.48
C VAL A 70 -8.98 0.31 -5.00
N ASP A 71 -10.18 -0.13 -4.65
CA ASP A 71 -10.60 -0.29 -3.25
C ASP A 71 -9.85 -1.46 -2.62
N LEU A 72 -9.08 -1.19 -1.56
CA LEU A 72 -8.28 -2.20 -0.87
C LEU A 72 -9.13 -3.21 -0.10
N ASN A 73 -10.42 -2.93 0.14
CA ASN A 73 -11.39 -3.85 0.76
C ASN A 73 -12.37 -4.46 -0.26
N LYS A 74 -12.02 -4.47 -1.56
CA LYS A 74 -12.94 -4.90 -2.63
C LYS A 74 -13.52 -6.28 -2.37
N GLY A 75 -14.85 -6.33 -2.21
CA GLY A 75 -15.60 -7.57 -1.99
C GLY A 75 -15.56 -8.11 -0.55
N ALA A 76 -14.80 -7.48 0.35
CA ALA A 76 -14.70 -7.88 1.75
C ALA A 76 -15.74 -7.18 2.65
N GLY A 77 -16.39 -6.11 2.16
CA GLY A 77 -17.47 -5.42 2.85
C GLY A 77 -17.01 -4.44 3.95
N GLY A 78 -15.71 -4.10 3.97
CA GLY A 78 -15.12 -3.12 4.90
C GLY A 78 -15.24 -1.67 4.45
N ALA A 79 -14.42 -0.81 5.06
CA ALA A 79 -14.31 0.59 4.69
C ALA A 79 -13.76 0.74 3.27
N TYR A 80 -14.20 1.76 2.52
CA TYR A 80 -13.56 2.11 1.27
C TYR A 80 -12.16 2.68 1.54
N ILE A 81 -11.11 2.04 1.02
CA ILE A 81 -9.73 2.48 1.23
C ILE A 81 -8.99 2.52 -0.10
N TYR A 82 -8.30 3.62 -0.38
CA TYR A 82 -7.49 3.78 -1.59
C TYR A 82 -6.10 4.27 -1.25
N ALA A 83 -5.09 3.67 -1.87
CA ALA A 83 -3.72 4.17 -1.79
C ALA A 83 -3.54 5.38 -2.71
N ALA A 84 -2.77 6.37 -2.26
CA ALA A 84 -2.27 7.44 -3.11
C ALA A 84 -0.81 7.72 -2.78
N PHE A 85 0.00 8.05 -3.78
CA PHE A 85 1.42 8.32 -3.59
C PHE A 85 1.84 9.63 -4.27
N THR A 86 2.90 10.25 -3.77
CA THR A 86 3.50 11.46 -4.36
C THR A 86 5.00 11.28 -4.54
N ARG A 87 5.58 12.12 -5.40
CA ARG A 87 7.02 12.23 -5.63
C ARG A 87 7.58 13.59 -5.18
N GLU A 88 6.74 14.41 -4.54
CA GLU A 88 7.12 15.73 -4.05
C GLU A 88 8.20 15.61 -2.96
N PRO A 89 9.43 16.10 -3.19
CA PRO A 89 10.52 15.98 -2.22
C PRO A 89 10.23 16.66 -0.87
N ALA A 90 9.39 17.70 -0.86
CA ALA A 90 9.02 18.38 0.38
C ALA A 90 8.14 17.52 1.33
N LEU A 91 7.55 16.41 0.84
CA LEU A 91 6.61 15.59 1.60
C LEU A 91 7.23 14.33 2.22
N GLY A 92 8.50 14.03 1.95
CA GLY A 92 9.20 12.89 2.54
C GLY A 92 10.51 12.54 1.86
N SER A 93 11.27 11.63 2.47
CA SER A 93 12.47 11.06 1.88
C SER A 93 12.13 9.97 0.86
N PRO A 94 12.98 9.73 -0.14
CA PRO A 94 12.80 8.63 -1.09
C PRO A 94 12.56 7.29 -0.37
N ILE A 95 11.47 6.62 -0.74
CA ILE A 95 11.18 5.28 -0.26
C ILE A 95 12.07 4.30 -1.00
N GLU A 96 12.83 3.49 -0.27
CA GLU A 96 13.71 2.47 -0.84
C GLU A 96 12.99 1.13 -1.02
N ASP A 97 12.02 0.83 -0.15
CA ASP A 97 11.37 -0.47 -0.17
C ASP A 97 9.99 -0.44 0.48
N LEU A 98 9.15 -1.38 0.07
CA LEU A 98 7.79 -1.60 0.57
C LEU A 98 7.61 -3.06 0.95
N ASP A 99 6.87 -3.30 2.03
CA ASP A 99 6.34 -4.60 2.39
C ASP A 99 4.97 -4.41 3.08
N VAL A 100 4.25 -5.49 3.35
CA VAL A 100 3.02 -5.49 4.14
C VAL A 100 3.26 -6.30 5.41
N ILE A 101 2.64 -5.93 6.53
CA ILE A 101 2.61 -6.77 7.73
C ILE A 101 1.17 -7.12 8.07
N LEU A 102 0.97 -8.34 8.58
CA LEU A 102 -0.32 -8.87 8.98
C LEU A 102 -0.25 -9.34 10.43
N GLY A 103 -1.25 -9.00 11.23
CA GLY A 103 -1.32 -9.41 12.63
C GLY A 103 -2.73 -9.75 13.10
N ASP A 104 -2.80 -10.46 14.23
CA ASP A 104 -4.06 -10.76 14.93
C ASP A 104 -4.53 -9.62 15.85
N ASN A 105 -3.74 -8.56 15.98
CA ASN A 105 -4.09 -7.35 16.71
C ASN A 105 -3.52 -6.11 16.02
N SER A 106 -4.18 -4.97 16.22
CA SER A 106 -3.77 -3.66 15.67
C SER A 106 -2.41 -3.16 16.17
N GLY A 107 -1.87 -3.78 17.22
CA GLY A 107 -0.60 -3.44 17.82
C GLY A 107 0.62 -3.98 17.08
N ILE A 108 0.47 -4.78 16.01
CA ILE A 108 1.61 -5.35 15.28
C ILE A 108 2.55 -4.24 14.74
N GLN A 109 3.83 -4.32 15.11
CA GLN A 109 4.86 -3.39 14.66
C GLN A 109 5.86 -4.10 13.75
N PRO A 110 6.36 -3.43 12.71
CA PRO A 110 7.50 -3.93 11.97
C PRO A 110 8.78 -3.78 12.80
N GLN A 111 9.79 -4.57 12.48
CA GLN A 111 11.13 -4.40 13.07
C GLN A 111 11.89 -3.30 12.32
N ALA A 112 12.74 -2.55 13.03
CA ALA A 112 13.63 -1.58 12.41
C ALA A 112 14.45 -2.24 11.28
N PRO A 113 14.72 -1.52 10.16
CA PRO A 113 14.49 -0.09 9.91
C PRO A 113 13.10 0.27 9.35
N TRP A 114 12.17 -0.69 9.28
CA TRP A 114 10.86 -0.46 8.67
C TRP A 114 9.96 0.43 9.52
N ARG A 115 9.15 1.24 8.85
CA ARG A 115 8.15 2.14 9.43
C ARG A 115 6.77 1.74 8.93
N ARG A 116 5.77 1.82 9.80
CA ARG A 116 4.37 1.51 9.50
C ARG A 116 3.60 2.76 9.14
N ILE A 117 2.76 2.70 8.11
CA ILE A 117 1.70 3.70 7.91
C ILE A 117 0.51 3.25 8.77
N ASP A 118 0.08 4.09 9.71
CA ASP A 118 -0.88 3.72 10.75
C ASP A 118 -2.34 3.74 10.26
N VAL A 119 -2.61 2.99 9.19
CA VAL A 119 -3.93 2.75 8.62
C VAL A 119 -4.09 1.26 8.40
N ASP A 120 -5.07 0.66 9.09
CA ASP A 120 -5.46 -0.72 8.84
C ASP A 120 -6.14 -0.82 7.47
N LEU A 121 -5.49 -1.50 6.54
CA LEU A 121 -5.91 -1.62 5.14
C LEU A 121 -7.10 -2.56 4.97
N ASN A 122 -7.38 -3.37 5.99
CA ASN A 122 -8.50 -4.31 6.05
C ASN A 122 -9.61 -3.81 6.99
N LYS A 123 -9.63 -2.51 7.29
CA LYS A 123 -10.49 -1.91 8.32
C LYS A 123 -11.97 -2.15 8.03
N GLY A 124 -12.65 -2.75 9.01
CA GLY A 124 -14.09 -2.98 8.97
C GLY A 124 -14.53 -4.18 8.15
N ALA A 125 -13.62 -4.82 7.40
CA ALA A 125 -13.91 -6.05 6.66
C ALA A 125 -13.87 -7.30 7.56
N GLY A 126 -13.22 -7.20 8.71
CA GLY A 126 -12.90 -8.35 9.56
C GLY A 126 -11.64 -9.08 9.08
N GLY A 127 -11.16 -10.08 9.82
CA GLY A 127 -9.91 -10.78 9.46
C GLY A 127 -8.66 -10.18 10.11
N LYS A 128 -7.53 -10.19 9.41
CA LYS A 128 -6.25 -9.71 9.92
C LYS A 128 -6.19 -8.18 9.95
N TYR A 129 -5.38 -7.64 10.85
CA TYR A 129 -4.93 -6.25 10.79
C TYR A 129 -3.77 -6.15 9.80
N ILE A 130 -3.89 -5.25 8.82
CA ILE A 130 -2.98 -5.20 7.68
C ILE A 130 -2.43 -3.80 7.52
N TYR A 131 -1.12 -3.67 7.40
CA TYR A 131 -0.47 -2.37 7.28
C TYR A 131 0.60 -2.38 6.20
N LEU A 132 0.65 -1.33 5.38
CA LEU A 132 1.80 -1.07 4.51
C LEU A 132 2.95 -0.57 5.38
N VAL A 133 4.13 -1.13 5.14
CA VAL A 133 5.38 -0.71 5.77
C VAL A 133 6.38 -0.29 4.70
N TYR A 134 7.23 0.67 5.05
CA TYR A 134 8.22 1.21 4.15
C TYR A 134 9.54 1.44 4.89
N ARG A 135 10.63 1.54 4.13
CA ARG A 135 11.90 2.07 4.64
C ARG A 135 12.45 3.10 3.67
N THR A 136 13.17 4.06 4.23
CA THR A 136 13.94 5.07 3.50
C THR A 136 15.41 4.82 3.76
N ALA A 137 16.28 5.48 2.98
CA ALA A 137 17.70 5.57 3.26
C ALA A 137 17.98 6.15 4.67
#